data_AF-A0A1S8SWY8-F1
#
_entry.id   AF-A0A1S8SWY8-F1
#
_cell.length_a   1.000
_cell.length_b   1.000
_cell.length_c   1.000
_cell.angle_alpha   90.00
_cell.angle_beta   90.00
_cell.angle_gamma   90.00
#
_symmetry.space_group_name_H-M   'P 1'
#
loop_
_entity.id
_entity.type
_entity.pdbx_description
1 polymer ?
#
loop_
_entity_poly.entity_id
_entity_poly.type
_entity_poly.pdbx_seq_one_letter_code
_entity_poly.pdbx_strand_id
1 'polypeptide(L)'
;MIMNNNNFSSVIQKFMMNEINSVINRYSNIEPKKFEYVEALISKVDGEFKEELLQDFDKALKLATEIGENDVDNFKINVFLWIKNNSNLELSISEVIRCIEEVEEEGYVSVDEGIIIYKKDSDLTFLAREKLENMLEEERFVDKLLDKDSLIEYWMSGTSKDEVITELVNGIEVEELLDFDSKFIVENEHQEKYMYAEIDC
;
A
#
# COMPACT_ATOMS: atom_id res chain seq x y z
N MET A 1 1.92 -34.33 -29.20
CA MET A 1 2.66 -33.37 -30.04
C MET A 1 4.03 -33.96 -30.34
N ILE A 2 4.59 -33.83 -31.55
CA ILE A 2 5.96 -34.29 -31.85
C ILE A 2 6.76 -33.06 -32.26
N MET A 3 7.77 -32.69 -31.47
CA MET A 3 8.75 -31.69 -31.89
C MET A 3 9.75 -32.35 -32.84
N ASN A 4 9.68 -32.02 -34.13
CA ASN A 4 10.64 -32.50 -35.11
C ASN A 4 11.68 -31.38 -35.36
N ASN A 5 12.70 -31.31 -34.50
CA ASN A 5 13.80 -30.36 -34.65
C ASN A 5 15.09 -31.12 -34.93
N ASN A 6 15.58 -31.01 -36.17
CA ASN A 6 16.72 -31.76 -36.71
C ASN A 6 18.07 -31.45 -36.04
N ASN A 7 18.12 -30.44 -35.16
CA ASN A 7 19.34 -30.03 -34.45
C ASN A 7 19.58 -30.78 -33.12
N PHE A 8 18.62 -31.58 -32.66
CA PHE A 8 18.72 -32.31 -31.39
C PHE A 8 18.60 -33.83 -31.61
N SER A 9 19.36 -34.61 -30.85
CA SER A 9 19.26 -36.08 -30.91
C SER A 9 17.89 -36.56 -30.42
N SER A 10 17.48 -37.76 -30.85
CA SER A 10 16.22 -38.38 -30.42
C SER A 10 16.10 -38.54 -28.90
N VAL A 11 17.22 -38.75 -28.21
CA VAL A 11 17.28 -38.83 -26.74
C VAL A 11 16.96 -37.46 -26.13
N ILE A 12 17.59 -36.39 -26.61
CA ILE A 12 17.37 -35.02 -26.11
C ILE A 12 15.94 -34.56 -26.42
N GLN A 13 15.42 -34.88 -27.61
CA GLN A 13 14.02 -34.62 -27.97
C GLN A 13 13.04 -35.29 -26.99
N LYS A 14 13.33 -36.52 -26.52
CA LYS A 14 12.49 -37.21 -25.55
C LYS A 14 12.48 -36.54 -24.18
N PHE A 15 13.63 -36.05 -23.71
CA PHE A 15 13.72 -35.27 -22.47
C PHE A 15 12.88 -33.99 -22.56
N MET A 16 13.07 -33.19 -23.63
CA MET A 16 12.28 -31.97 -23.86
C MET A 16 10.77 -32.27 -23.94
N MET A 17 10.38 -33.36 -24.59
CA MET A 17 8.98 -33.74 -24.69
C MET A 17 8.37 -34.10 -23.32
N ASN A 18 9.13 -34.76 -22.45
CA ASN A 18 8.68 -35.04 -21.09
C ASN A 18 8.49 -33.77 -20.27
N GLU A 19 9.40 -32.80 -20.39
CA GLU A 19 9.29 -31.50 -19.73
C GLU A 19 8.06 -30.74 -20.22
N ILE A 20 7.84 -30.66 -21.53
CA ILE A 20 6.63 -30.04 -22.11
C ILE A 20 5.36 -30.72 -21.61
N ASN A 21 5.32 -32.06 -21.60
CA ASN A 21 4.15 -32.79 -21.09
C ASN A 21 3.92 -32.52 -19.59
N SER A 22 4.99 -32.39 -18.80
CA SER A 22 4.88 -32.02 -17.39
C SER A 22 4.26 -30.63 -17.22
N VAL A 23 4.69 -29.67 -18.05
CA VAL A 23 4.12 -28.32 -18.07
C VAL A 23 2.64 -28.36 -18.48
N ILE A 24 2.30 -29.04 -19.57
CA ILE A 24 0.89 -29.17 -20.04
C ILE A 24 0.00 -29.79 -18.95
N ASN A 25 0.48 -30.86 -18.31
CA ASN A 25 -0.26 -31.52 -17.23
C ASN A 25 -0.47 -30.59 -16.03
N ARG A 26 0.50 -29.73 -15.70
CA ARG A 26 0.36 -28.71 -14.64
C ARG A 26 -0.82 -27.79 -14.94
N TYR A 27 -0.87 -27.20 -16.13
CA TYR A 27 -1.95 -26.28 -16.51
C TYR A 27 -3.31 -26.99 -16.64
N SER A 28 -3.32 -28.23 -17.12
CA SER A 28 -4.55 -29.00 -17.31
C SER A 28 -5.25 -29.36 -15.99
N ASN A 29 -4.54 -29.30 -14.86
CA ASN A 29 -5.06 -29.58 -13.52
C ASN A 29 -5.57 -28.33 -12.79
N ILE A 30 -5.51 -27.15 -13.42
CA ILE A 30 -6.01 -25.91 -12.84
C ILE A 30 -7.51 -25.78 -13.14
N GLU A 31 -8.27 -25.38 -12.13
CA GLU A 31 -9.70 -25.14 -12.27
C GLU A 31 -9.97 -24.01 -13.27
N PRO A 32 -10.90 -24.16 -14.24
CA PRO A 32 -11.22 -23.14 -15.24
C PRO A 32 -11.47 -21.75 -14.67
N LYS A 33 -12.16 -21.67 -13.52
CA LYS A 33 -12.46 -20.41 -12.82
C LYS A 33 -11.20 -19.62 -12.45
N LYS A 34 -10.09 -20.31 -12.13
CA LYS A 34 -8.84 -19.63 -11.78
C LYS A 34 -8.14 -19.04 -13.01
N PHE A 35 -8.33 -19.62 -14.20
CA PHE A 35 -7.88 -18.98 -15.43
C PHE A 35 -8.66 -17.69 -15.69
N GLU A 36 -9.97 -17.68 -15.47
CA GLU A 36 -10.79 -16.47 -15.57
C GLU A 36 -10.30 -15.37 -14.63
N TYR A 37 -9.94 -15.70 -13.39
CA TYR A 37 -9.35 -14.73 -12.45
C TYR A 37 -8.01 -14.17 -12.95
N VAL A 38 -7.13 -15.03 -13.48
CA VAL A 38 -5.84 -14.58 -14.02
C VAL A 38 -6.04 -13.66 -15.22
N GLU A 39 -6.94 -14.03 -16.15
CA GLU A 39 -7.27 -13.19 -17.31
C GLU A 39 -7.86 -11.84 -16.87
N ALA A 40 -8.77 -11.83 -15.89
CA ALA A 40 -9.35 -10.61 -15.34
C ALA A 40 -8.28 -9.71 -14.71
N LEU A 41 -7.37 -10.27 -13.90
CA LEU A 41 -6.24 -9.54 -13.32
C LEU A 41 -5.36 -8.92 -14.41
N ILE A 42 -4.90 -9.74 -15.37
CA ILE A 42 -4.01 -9.29 -16.46
C ILE A 42 -4.70 -8.24 -17.34
N SER A 43 -6.03 -8.28 -17.48
CA SER A 43 -6.78 -7.26 -18.21
C SER A 43 -6.80 -5.89 -17.52
N LYS A 44 -6.67 -5.87 -16.19
CA LYS A 44 -6.76 -4.68 -15.34
C LYS A 44 -5.40 -4.05 -15.04
N VAL A 45 -4.32 -4.82 -15.06
CA VAL A 45 -2.97 -4.31 -14.79
C VAL A 45 -2.22 -3.91 -16.07
N ASP A 46 -1.34 -2.92 -15.94
CA ASP A 46 -0.49 -2.38 -16.99
C ASP A 46 0.97 -2.20 -16.54
N GLY A 47 1.80 -1.64 -17.45
CA GLY A 47 3.20 -1.31 -17.18
C GLY A 47 4.11 -2.50 -16.88
N GLU A 48 5.18 -2.23 -16.12
CA GLU A 48 6.20 -3.22 -15.75
C GLU A 48 5.63 -4.38 -14.92
N PHE A 49 4.61 -4.10 -14.10
CA PHE A 49 3.99 -5.10 -13.25
C PHE A 49 3.21 -6.16 -14.04
N LYS A 50 2.49 -5.74 -15.10
CA LYS A 50 1.85 -6.70 -16.02
C LYS A 50 2.87 -7.64 -16.65
N GLU A 51 3.99 -7.09 -17.12
CA GLU A 51 5.06 -7.89 -17.72
C GLU A 51 5.65 -8.87 -16.71
N GLU A 52 5.86 -8.45 -15.46
CA GLU A 52 6.31 -9.34 -14.39
C GLU A 52 5.35 -10.52 -14.15
N LEU A 53 4.05 -10.27 -14.07
CA LEU A 53 3.03 -11.32 -13.90
C LEU A 53 2.96 -12.27 -15.10
N LEU A 54 3.21 -11.78 -16.32
CA LEU A 54 3.24 -12.63 -17.52
C LEU A 54 4.46 -13.56 -17.55
N GLN A 55 5.55 -13.25 -16.82
CA GLN A 55 6.71 -14.14 -16.71
C GLN A 55 6.53 -15.24 -15.66
N ASP A 56 5.70 -15.02 -14.64
CA ASP A 56 5.46 -15.99 -13.56
C ASP A 56 3.95 -16.24 -13.35
N PHE A 57 3.47 -17.27 -14.02
CA PHE A 57 2.08 -17.70 -13.91
C PHE A 57 1.69 -18.14 -12.49
N ASP A 58 2.59 -18.77 -11.72
CA ASP A 58 2.26 -19.24 -10.37
C ASP A 58 2.06 -18.02 -9.44
N LYS A 59 2.86 -16.96 -9.62
CA LYS A 59 2.65 -15.66 -8.97
C LYS A 59 1.33 -15.00 -9.39
N ALA A 60 1.05 -14.93 -10.69
CA ALA A 60 -0.20 -14.36 -11.22
C ALA A 60 -1.43 -15.12 -10.71
N LEU A 61 -1.39 -16.45 -10.70
CA LEU A 61 -2.45 -17.32 -10.20
C LEU A 61 -2.72 -17.09 -8.72
N LYS A 62 -1.67 -16.98 -7.90
CA LYS A 62 -1.80 -16.72 -6.46
C LYS A 62 -2.49 -15.37 -6.22
N LEU A 63 -2.02 -14.31 -6.86
CA LEU A 63 -2.58 -12.98 -6.73
C LEU A 63 -4.03 -12.91 -7.22
N ALA A 64 -4.31 -13.49 -8.40
CA ALA A 64 -5.66 -13.53 -8.96
C ALA A 64 -6.64 -14.31 -8.07
N THR A 65 -6.18 -15.38 -7.42
CA THR A 65 -7.00 -16.15 -6.48
C THR A 65 -7.27 -15.38 -5.19
N GLU A 66 -6.31 -14.58 -4.72
CA GLU A 66 -6.44 -13.72 -3.54
C GLU A 66 -7.42 -12.56 -3.80
N ILE A 67 -7.38 -11.99 -5.01
CA ILE A 67 -8.36 -11.00 -5.48
C ILE A 67 -9.74 -11.64 -5.66
N GLY A 68 -9.80 -12.85 -6.21
CA GLY A 68 -11.04 -13.59 -6.42
C GLY A 68 -12.05 -12.83 -7.28
N GLU A 69 -13.27 -12.68 -6.77
CA GLU A 69 -14.38 -11.98 -7.46
C GLU A 69 -14.52 -10.51 -7.06
N ASN A 70 -13.58 -9.96 -6.28
CA ASN A 70 -13.64 -8.56 -5.88
C ASN A 70 -13.57 -7.64 -7.12
N ASP A 71 -14.43 -6.62 -7.14
CA ASP A 71 -14.38 -5.60 -8.19
C ASP A 71 -13.26 -4.59 -7.92
N VAL A 72 -12.06 -4.99 -8.31
CA VAL A 72 -10.85 -4.18 -8.21
C VAL A 72 -10.50 -3.56 -9.55
N ASP A 73 -10.10 -2.30 -9.56
CA ASP A 73 -9.50 -1.64 -10.71
C ASP A 73 -7.96 -1.67 -10.61
N ASN A 74 -7.27 -1.14 -11.63
CA ASN A 74 -5.81 -1.06 -11.64
C ASN A 74 -5.26 -0.31 -10.41
N PHE A 75 -5.95 0.75 -10.01
CA PHE A 75 -5.54 1.60 -8.90
C PHE A 75 -5.54 0.82 -7.57
N LYS A 76 -6.64 0.15 -7.24
CA LYS A 76 -6.74 -0.71 -6.04
C LYS A 76 -5.71 -1.83 -6.03
N ILE A 77 -5.46 -2.44 -7.18
CA ILE A 77 -4.42 -3.48 -7.33
C ILE A 77 -3.04 -2.89 -7.03
N ASN A 78 -2.71 -1.72 -7.57
CA ASN A 78 -1.43 -1.06 -7.34
C ASN A 78 -1.22 -0.68 -5.87
N VAL A 79 -2.24 -0.16 -5.19
CA VAL A 79 -2.18 0.12 -3.74
C VAL A 79 -1.92 -1.18 -2.95
N PHE A 80 -2.70 -2.23 -3.22
CA PHE A 80 -2.55 -3.52 -2.54
C PHE A 80 -1.15 -4.10 -2.67
N LEU A 81 -0.60 -4.07 -3.87
CA LEU A 81 0.74 -4.57 -4.15
C LEU A 81 1.83 -3.72 -3.53
N TRP A 82 1.67 -2.40 -3.55
CA TRP A 82 2.62 -1.51 -2.93
C TRP A 82 2.73 -1.80 -1.44
N ILE A 83 1.59 -1.91 -0.74
CA ILE A 83 1.56 -2.26 0.70
C ILE A 83 2.27 -3.58 0.94
N LYS A 84 1.91 -4.63 0.19
CA LYS A 84 2.48 -5.97 0.33
C LYS A 84 4.00 -6.03 0.10
N ASN A 85 4.54 -5.15 -0.74
CA ASN A 85 5.96 -5.16 -1.10
C ASN A 85 6.81 -4.17 -0.28
N ASN A 86 6.21 -3.12 0.30
CA ASN A 86 6.93 -2.02 0.92
C ASN A 86 6.62 -1.81 2.40
N SER A 87 5.64 -2.52 2.96
CA SER A 87 5.31 -2.46 4.39
C SER A 87 5.23 -3.85 5.01
N ASN A 88 5.20 -3.90 6.35
CA ASN A 88 5.00 -5.12 7.11
C ASN A 88 3.51 -5.41 7.38
N LEU A 89 2.60 -4.66 6.76
CA LEU A 89 1.17 -4.82 6.95
C LEU A 89 0.66 -6.08 6.23
N GLU A 90 -0.01 -6.95 6.96
CA GLU A 90 -0.65 -8.16 6.40
C GLU A 90 -2.12 -7.90 6.06
N LEU A 91 -2.39 -6.94 5.17
CA LEU A 91 -3.76 -6.63 4.73
C LEU A 91 -4.21 -7.55 3.60
N SER A 92 -5.46 -8.00 3.67
CA SER A 92 -6.18 -8.58 2.55
C SER A 92 -6.60 -7.52 1.53
N ILE A 93 -6.93 -7.94 0.30
CA ILE A 93 -7.42 -7.02 -0.74
C ILE A 93 -8.69 -6.28 -0.30
N SER A 94 -9.59 -6.95 0.42
CA SER A 94 -10.84 -6.34 0.90
C SER A 94 -10.58 -5.27 1.96
N GLU A 95 -9.58 -5.46 2.82
CA GLU A 95 -9.17 -4.44 3.79
C GLU A 95 -8.53 -3.24 3.09
N VAL A 96 -7.70 -3.47 2.06
CA VAL A 96 -7.12 -2.38 1.26
C VAL A 96 -8.21 -1.59 0.54
N ILE A 97 -9.22 -2.25 -0.03
CA ILE A 97 -10.37 -1.57 -0.65
C ILE A 97 -11.06 -0.66 0.37
N ARG A 98 -11.34 -1.16 1.57
CA ARG A 98 -11.94 -0.35 2.64
C ARG A 98 -11.05 0.84 3.03
N CYS A 99 -9.73 0.63 3.16
CA CYS A 99 -8.79 1.72 3.43
C CYS A 99 -8.86 2.81 2.34
N ILE A 100 -8.93 2.41 1.07
CA ILE A 100 -9.06 3.37 -0.04
C ILE A 100 -10.38 4.14 0.05
N GLU A 101 -11.49 3.46 0.32
CA GLU A 101 -12.80 4.10 0.48
C GLU A 101 -12.79 5.12 1.62
N GLU A 102 -12.21 4.78 2.77
CA GLU A 102 -12.06 5.70 3.91
C GLU A 102 -11.16 6.90 3.57
N VAL A 103 -10.08 6.70 2.81
CA VAL A 103 -9.22 7.81 2.35
C VAL A 103 -9.94 8.73 1.36
N GLU A 104 -10.80 8.19 0.49
CA GLU A 104 -11.60 9.01 -0.42
C GLU A 104 -12.67 9.82 0.33
N GLU A 105 -13.21 9.29 1.43
CA GLU A 105 -14.24 9.97 2.23
C GLU A 105 -13.64 11.01 3.19
N GLU A 106 -12.59 10.65 3.93
CA GLU A 106 -12.04 11.42 5.05
C GLU A 106 -10.66 12.04 4.76
N GLY A 107 -10.05 11.71 3.63
CA GLY A 107 -8.72 12.18 3.23
C GLY A 107 -7.56 11.35 3.79
N TYR A 108 -7.80 10.52 4.81
CA TYR A 108 -6.83 9.58 5.37
C TYR A 108 -7.50 8.41 6.11
N VAL A 109 -6.73 7.37 6.39
CA VAL A 109 -7.11 6.24 7.26
C VAL A 109 -5.92 5.81 8.12
N SER A 110 -6.17 5.53 9.38
CA SER A 110 -5.20 4.88 10.28
C SER A 110 -5.31 3.37 10.12
N VAL A 111 -4.23 2.74 9.66
CA VAL A 111 -4.21 1.30 9.34
C VAL A 111 -3.64 0.48 10.49
N ASP A 112 -2.70 1.06 11.23
CA ASP A 112 -2.12 0.50 12.46
C ASP A 112 -1.67 1.64 13.37
N GLU A 113 -1.17 1.32 14.57
CA GLU A 113 -0.58 2.28 15.48
C GLU A 113 0.63 2.96 14.81
N GLY A 114 0.50 4.27 14.54
CA GLY A 114 1.52 5.06 13.87
C GLY A 114 1.58 4.86 12.35
N ILE A 115 0.69 4.07 11.74
CA ILE A 115 0.69 3.89 10.28
C ILE A 115 -0.59 4.47 9.68
N ILE A 116 -0.44 5.38 8.73
CA ILE A 116 -1.54 5.96 7.98
C ILE A 116 -1.38 5.79 6.47
N ILE A 117 -2.51 5.75 5.77
CA ILE A 117 -2.57 5.99 4.34
C ILE A 117 -3.39 7.27 4.16
N TYR A 118 -2.91 8.18 3.32
CA TYR A 118 -3.57 9.46 3.12
C TYR A 118 -3.44 9.95 1.69
N LYS A 119 -4.38 10.80 1.29
CA LYS A 119 -4.29 11.54 0.05
C LYS A 119 -3.50 12.81 0.29
N LYS A 120 -2.50 13.05 -0.56
CA LYS A 120 -1.67 14.23 -0.48
C LYS A 120 -2.53 15.49 -0.60
N ASP A 121 -2.19 16.52 0.18
CA ASP A 121 -2.88 17.80 0.23
C ASP A 121 -4.30 17.75 0.85
N SER A 122 -4.67 16.62 1.47
CA SER A 122 -5.88 16.51 2.30
C SER A 122 -5.73 17.24 3.63
N ASP A 123 -6.86 17.61 4.24
CA ASP A 123 -6.87 18.21 5.57
C ASP A 123 -6.61 17.13 6.64
N LEU A 124 -5.42 17.14 7.22
CA LEU A 124 -5.01 16.22 8.29
C LEU A 124 -5.08 16.87 9.69
N THR A 125 -5.73 18.03 9.82
CA THR A 125 -5.83 18.78 11.08
C THR A 125 -6.39 17.93 12.22
N PHE A 126 -7.42 17.11 11.93
CA PHE A 126 -8.03 16.25 12.94
C PHE A 126 -7.06 15.16 13.44
N LEU A 127 -6.35 14.50 12.52
CA LEU A 127 -5.29 13.55 12.85
C LEU A 127 -4.20 14.20 13.71
N ALA A 128 -3.74 15.39 13.33
CA ALA A 128 -2.71 16.12 14.05
C ALA A 128 -3.12 16.39 15.50
N ARG A 129 -4.36 16.85 15.72
CA ARG A 129 -4.90 17.08 17.05
C ARG A 129 -4.95 15.81 17.88
N GLU A 130 -5.43 14.71 17.29
CA GLU A 130 -5.53 13.41 17.97
C GLU A 130 -4.14 12.89 18.40
N LYS A 131 -3.14 13.00 17.51
CA LYS A 131 -1.78 12.53 17.80
C LYS A 131 -1.06 13.41 18.83
N LEU A 132 -1.17 14.73 18.70
CA LEU A 132 -0.55 15.68 19.64
C LEU A 132 -1.11 15.56 21.06
N GLU A 133 -2.37 15.18 21.21
CA GLU A 133 -3.00 14.97 22.51
C GLU A 133 -2.24 13.95 23.37
N ASN A 134 -1.73 12.89 22.74
CA ASN A 134 -0.92 11.85 23.36
C ASN A 134 0.56 12.23 23.40
N MET A 135 1.11 12.76 22.31
CA MET A 135 2.53 13.12 22.23
C MET A 135 2.93 14.13 23.31
N LEU A 136 2.11 15.15 23.57
CA LEU A 136 2.40 16.18 24.58
C LEU A 136 2.36 15.66 26.04
N GLU A 137 1.98 14.39 26.25
CA GLU A 137 2.10 13.74 27.56
C GLU A 137 3.50 13.16 27.81
N GLU A 138 4.32 13.01 26.76
CA GLU A 138 5.68 12.47 26.85
C GLU A 138 6.75 13.56 26.70
N GLU A 139 7.71 13.57 27.63
CA GLU A 139 8.83 14.52 27.65
C GLU A 139 9.60 14.56 26.32
N ARG A 140 9.78 13.41 25.67
CA ARG A 140 10.53 13.31 24.39
C ARG A 140 9.91 14.13 23.27
N PHE A 141 8.58 14.18 23.20
CA PHE A 141 7.88 14.91 22.16
C PHE A 141 7.72 16.38 22.54
N VAL A 142 7.57 16.69 23.83
CA VAL A 142 7.56 18.08 24.29
C VAL A 142 8.88 18.78 23.95
N ASP A 143 10.03 18.16 24.22
CA ASP A 143 11.36 18.72 23.88
C ASP A 143 11.57 18.85 22.36
N LYS A 144 10.94 17.98 21.57
CA LYS A 144 10.99 18.02 20.09
C LYS A 144 10.12 19.14 19.51
N LEU A 145 8.90 19.30 20.04
CA LEU A 145 7.87 20.18 19.48
C LEU A 145 7.97 21.62 19.99
N LEU A 146 8.45 21.81 21.23
CA LEU A 146 8.40 23.10 21.91
C LEU A 146 9.77 23.48 22.44
N ASP A 147 10.24 24.68 22.08
CA ASP A 147 11.45 25.23 22.67
C ASP A 147 11.21 25.73 24.11
N LYS A 148 12.32 25.94 24.83
CA LYS A 148 12.29 26.32 26.24
C LYS A 148 11.64 27.68 26.47
N ASP A 149 11.79 28.62 25.55
CA ASP A 149 11.23 29.96 25.69
C ASP A 149 9.70 29.89 25.51
N SER A 150 9.21 29.14 24.52
CA SER A 150 7.77 28.86 24.35
C SER A 150 7.16 28.19 25.57
N LEU A 151 7.82 27.17 26.15
CA LEU A 151 7.35 26.50 27.37
C LEU A 151 7.23 27.47 28.56
N ILE A 152 8.20 28.36 28.73
CA ILE A 152 8.17 29.39 29.79
C ILE A 152 7.01 30.36 29.54
N GLU A 153 6.80 30.79 28.29
CA GLU A 153 5.70 31.68 27.92
C GLU A 153 4.33 31.04 28.23
N TYR A 154 4.08 29.82 27.74
CA TYR A 154 2.85 29.08 27.98
C TYR A 154 2.57 28.86 29.46
N TRP A 155 3.62 28.56 30.24
CA TRP A 155 3.48 28.42 31.68
C TRP A 155 3.12 29.75 32.37
N MET A 156 3.72 30.87 31.96
CA MET A 156 3.42 32.19 32.50
C MET A 156 2.00 32.67 32.13
N SER A 157 1.53 32.38 30.93
CA SER A 157 0.18 32.73 30.46
C SER A 157 -0.91 31.79 30.98
N GLY A 158 -0.54 30.61 31.52
CA GLY A 158 -1.50 29.59 31.92
C GLY A 158 -2.22 28.97 30.72
N THR A 159 -1.54 28.88 29.57
CA THR A 159 -2.08 28.29 28.34
C THR A 159 -2.40 26.82 28.56
N SER A 160 -3.56 26.39 28.09
CA SER A 160 -4.01 25.00 28.15
C SER A 160 -3.37 24.14 27.05
N LYS A 161 -3.36 22.81 27.25
CA LYS A 161 -2.88 21.85 26.23
C LYS A 161 -3.60 22.02 24.89
N ASP A 162 -4.92 22.19 24.91
CA ASP A 162 -5.75 22.41 23.72
C ASP A 162 -5.38 23.68 22.92
N GLU A 163 -5.02 24.75 23.63
CA GLU A 163 -4.58 26.00 23.01
C GLU A 163 -3.22 25.83 22.34
N VAL A 164 -2.27 25.14 22.99
CA VAL A 164 -0.96 24.80 22.40
C VAL A 164 -1.13 23.93 21.15
N ILE A 165 -1.94 22.87 21.22
CA ILE A 165 -2.24 22.02 20.05
C ILE A 165 -2.84 22.85 18.91
N THR A 166 -3.76 23.77 19.22
CA THR A 166 -4.38 24.63 18.21
C THR A 166 -3.37 25.57 17.55
N GLU A 167 -2.43 26.11 18.32
CA GLU A 167 -1.37 26.95 17.78
C GLU A 167 -0.43 26.15 16.85
N LEU A 168 0.02 24.98 17.30
CA LEU A 168 0.91 24.11 16.52
C LEU A 168 0.30 23.69 15.18
N VAL A 169 -0.94 23.18 15.19
CA VAL A 169 -1.61 22.69 13.98
C VAL A 169 -1.92 23.83 12.99
N ASN A 170 -2.12 25.06 13.46
CA ASN A 170 -2.33 26.21 12.58
C ASN A 170 -1.02 26.81 12.04
N GLY A 171 0.10 26.56 12.71
CA GLY A 171 1.39 27.17 12.42
C GLY A 171 2.32 26.31 11.55
N ILE A 172 2.16 24.99 11.58
CA ILE A 172 3.07 24.01 10.98
C ILE A 172 2.26 23.03 10.13
N GLU A 173 2.77 22.67 8.94
CA GLU A 173 2.15 21.63 8.11
C GLU A 173 2.14 20.29 8.86
N VAL A 174 1.04 19.54 8.76
CA VAL A 174 0.81 18.35 9.59
C VAL A 174 1.90 17.30 9.41
N GLU A 175 2.36 17.11 8.18
CA GLU A 175 3.43 16.18 7.86
C GLU A 175 4.77 16.53 8.53
N GLU A 176 5.08 17.83 8.65
CA GLU A 176 6.27 18.30 9.37
C GLU A 176 6.06 18.22 10.88
N LEU A 177 4.90 18.63 11.35
CA LEU A 177 4.53 18.66 12.77
C LEU A 177 4.58 17.27 13.41
N LEU A 178 4.11 16.26 12.69
CA LEU A 178 4.10 14.87 13.13
C LEU A 178 5.30 14.06 12.61
N ASP A 179 6.23 14.70 11.89
CA ASP A 179 7.46 14.10 11.35
C ASP A 179 7.21 12.79 10.56
N PHE A 180 6.33 12.88 9.54
CA PHE A 180 5.95 11.73 8.72
C PHE A 180 7.14 11.15 7.94
N ASP A 181 7.39 9.83 8.06
CA ASP A 181 8.20 9.08 7.07
C ASP A 181 7.30 8.70 5.88
N SER A 182 7.00 9.69 5.02
CA SER A 182 6.07 9.52 3.90
C SER A 182 6.70 8.84 2.68
N LYS A 183 5.98 7.89 2.10
CA LYS A 183 6.33 7.17 0.87
C LYS A 183 5.18 7.24 -0.12
N PHE A 184 5.50 7.48 -1.39
CA PHE A 184 4.51 7.53 -2.46
C PHE A 184 4.05 6.13 -2.85
N ILE A 185 2.72 5.93 -2.90
CA ILE A 185 2.09 4.68 -3.29
C ILE A 185 1.80 4.70 -4.80
N VAL A 186 0.85 5.54 -5.20
CA VAL A 186 0.32 5.60 -6.56
C VAL A 186 -0.43 6.92 -6.78
N GLU A 187 -0.62 7.30 -8.04
CA GLU A 187 -1.45 8.42 -8.46
C GLU A 187 -2.69 7.87 -9.18
N ASN A 188 -3.89 8.34 -8.81
CA ASN A 188 -5.12 7.92 -9.46
C ASN A 188 -5.36 8.66 -10.79
N GLU A 189 -6.44 8.32 -11.50
CA GLU A 189 -6.80 8.96 -12.77
C GLU A 189 -7.16 10.46 -12.66
N HIS A 190 -7.40 10.94 -11.45
CA HIS A 190 -7.67 12.35 -11.13
C HIS A 190 -6.42 13.13 -10.72
N GLN A 191 -5.22 12.55 -10.86
CA GLN A 191 -3.93 13.12 -10.44
C GLN A 191 -3.76 13.27 -8.92
N GLU A 192 -4.56 12.52 -8.16
CA GLU A 192 -4.53 12.55 -6.71
C GLU A 192 -3.54 11.51 -6.21
N LYS A 193 -2.64 11.96 -5.34
CA LYS A 193 -1.50 11.16 -4.90
C LYS A 193 -1.80 10.48 -3.58
N TYR A 194 -1.67 9.17 -3.57
CA TYR A 194 -1.83 8.35 -2.39
C TYR A 194 -0.46 8.12 -1.75
N MET A 195 -0.41 8.38 -0.45
CA MET A 195 0.79 8.37 0.35
C MET A 195 0.61 7.40 1.52
N TYR A 196 1.69 6.74 1.88
CA TYR A 196 1.84 5.96 3.10
C TYR A 196 2.73 6.77 4.05
N ALA A 197 2.41 6.83 5.35
CA ALA A 197 3.30 7.44 6.33
C ALA A 197 3.38 6.61 7.62
N GLU A 198 4.58 6.56 8.17
CA GLU A 198 4.85 6.11 9.53
C GLU A 198 5.05 7.35 10.42
N ILE A 199 4.39 7.35 11.57
CA ILE A 199 4.38 8.41 12.59
C ILE A 199 4.91 7.80 13.88
N ASP A 200 6.01 8.34 14.40
CA ASP A 200 6.47 8.01 15.75
C ASP A 200 5.57 8.75 16.74
N CYS A 201 4.60 8.04 17.32
CA CYS A 201 3.65 8.56 18.31
C CYS A 201 3.62 7.68 19.54
#